data_AF-A0A1Q7W044-F1
#
_entry.id   AF-A0A1Q7W044-F1
#
_cell.length_a   1.000
_cell.length_b   1.000
_cell.length_c   1.000
_cell.angle_alpha   90.00
_cell.angle_beta   90.00
_cell.angle_gamma   90.00
#
_symmetry.space_group_name_H-M   'P 1'
#
loop_
_entity.id
_entity.type
_entity.pdbx_description
1 polymer ?
#
loop_
_entity_poly.entity_id
_entity_poly.type
_entity_poly.pdbx_seq_one_letter_code
_entity_poly.pdbx_strand_id
1 'polypeptide(L)'
;MPGWPGEAASAAEGRRDPDPSRDLGLENLVAHYEVFVRSLDIPPVLIGHSLGGLMVQHLFSLGLGRAAVALAPMPADGAWQDPPRNGFRSLGLTGSGDHRGFVPLPRSQFRHTFANTVGEDEAARLFRLQQVVFQLSAFPGIG
;
A
#
# COMPACT_ATOMS: atom_id res chain seq x y z
N MET A 1 -15.12 -5.56 -4.44
CA MET A 1 -14.06 -5.27 -3.45
C MET A 1 -14.04 -3.77 -3.24
N PRO A 2 -14.06 -3.29 -2.00
CA PRO A 2 -13.98 -1.85 -1.76
C PRO A 2 -12.57 -1.35 -2.13
N GLY A 3 -12.53 -0.12 -2.64
CA GLY A 3 -11.28 0.62 -2.76
C GLY A 3 -10.70 0.97 -1.38
N TRP A 4 -9.59 1.70 -1.35
CA TRP A 4 -9.09 2.22 -0.08
C TRP A 4 -10.08 3.25 0.48
N PRO A 5 -10.18 3.43 1.80
CA PRO A 5 -10.93 4.55 2.35
C PRO A 5 -10.43 5.86 1.74
N GLY A 6 -11.34 6.69 1.22
CA GLY A 6 -10.95 7.94 0.57
C GLY A 6 -10.16 7.79 -0.74
N GLU A 7 -10.09 6.60 -1.34
CA GLU A 7 -9.48 6.40 -2.65
C GLU A 7 -10.14 7.31 -3.70
N ALA A 8 -9.35 8.12 -4.38
CA ALA A 8 -9.86 9.00 -5.43
C ALA A 8 -10.27 8.17 -6.66
N ALA A 9 -11.31 8.63 -7.37
CA ALA A 9 -11.91 7.91 -8.49
C ALA A 9 -10.95 7.68 -9.68
N SER A 10 -9.87 8.46 -9.77
CA SER A 10 -8.83 8.26 -10.78
C SER A 10 -7.45 8.69 -10.30
N ALA A 11 -6.39 8.10 -10.89
CA ALA A 11 -5.02 8.49 -10.57
C ALA A 11 -4.66 9.94 -10.92
N ALA A 12 -5.37 10.54 -11.87
CA ALA A 12 -5.23 11.95 -12.14
C ALA A 12 -5.78 12.81 -11.00
N GLU A 13 -6.91 12.43 -10.40
CA GLU A 13 -7.53 13.15 -9.28
C GLU A 13 -6.71 13.04 -8.00
N GLY A 14 -6.32 11.83 -7.59
CA GLY A 14 -5.52 11.64 -6.36
C GLY A 14 -4.15 12.33 -6.40
N ARG A 15 -3.61 12.61 -7.59
CA ARG A 15 -2.39 13.42 -7.75
C ARG A 15 -2.63 14.92 -7.63
N ARG A 16 -3.83 15.41 -7.97
CA ARG A 16 -4.19 16.84 -7.87
C ARG A 16 -4.61 17.22 -6.45
N ASP A 17 -5.31 16.31 -5.78
CA ASP A 17 -5.82 16.50 -4.43
C ASP A 17 -5.48 15.27 -3.56
N PRO A 18 -4.32 15.28 -2.88
CA PRO A 18 -3.88 14.15 -2.08
C PRO A 18 -4.62 14.01 -0.73
N ASP A 19 -5.57 14.89 -0.41
CA ASP A 19 -6.02 15.13 0.97
C ASP A 19 -6.86 14.00 1.66
N PRO A 20 -7.71 13.20 0.98
CA PRO A 20 -8.59 12.27 1.70
C PRO A 20 -7.91 11.01 2.25
N SER A 21 -6.71 10.64 1.75
CA SER A 21 -5.99 9.45 2.19
C SER A 21 -4.75 9.72 3.03
N ARG A 22 -4.47 10.99 3.35
CA ARG A 22 -3.24 11.43 4.03
C ARG A 22 -3.07 10.84 5.44
N ASP A 23 -4.15 10.59 6.16
CA ASP A 23 -4.07 10.11 7.55
C ASP A 23 -4.53 8.65 7.72
N LEU A 24 -4.56 7.88 6.64
CA LEU A 24 -4.88 6.46 6.70
C LEU A 24 -3.71 5.67 7.30
N GLY A 25 -3.78 5.51 8.62
CA GLY A 25 -2.99 4.51 9.34
C GLY A 25 -3.34 3.10 8.87
N LEU A 26 -2.36 2.20 8.94
CA LEU A 26 -2.53 0.80 8.58
C LEU A 26 -3.67 0.14 9.36
N GLU A 27 -3.86 0.50 10.64
CA GLU A 27 -4.95 0.01 11.47
C GLU A 27 -6.33 0.33 10.88
N ASN A 28 -6.54 1.58 10.44
CA ASN A 28 -7.80 1.98 9.81
C ASN A 28 -8.02 1.27 8.47
N LEU A 29 -6.94 1.04 7.71
CA LEU A 29 -7.01 0.31 6.45
C LEU A 29 -7.38 -1.17 6.69
N VAL A 30 -6.75 -1.81 7.68
CA VAL A 30 -7.05 -3.18 8.08
C VAL A 30 -8.49 -3.30 8.57
N ALA A 31 -8.93 -2.42 9.46
CA ALA A 31 -10.29 -2.40 9.98
C ALA A 31 -11.34 -2.25 8.87
N HIS A 32 -11.07 -1.40 7.87
CA HIS A 32 -11.94 -1.24 6.71
C HIS A 32 -12.14 -2.56 5.95
N TYR A 33 -11.05 -3.29 5.68
CA TYR A 33 -11.13 -4.57 4.99
C TYR A 33 -11.70 -5.69 5.87
N GLU A 34 -11.46 -5.66 7.18
CA GLU A 34 -12.08 -6.60 8.11
C GLU A 34 -13.61 -6.48 8.09
N VAL A 35 -14.16 -5.25 8.20
CA VAL A 35 -15.61 -5.00 8.12
C VAL A 35 -16.18 -5.57 6.83
N PHE A 36 -15.51 -5.31 5.70
CA PHE A 36 -15.96 -5.81 4.41
C PHE A 36 -15.93 -7.34 4.35
N VAL A 37 -14.84 -7.98 4.77
CA VAL A 37 -14.71 -9.44 4.73
C VAL A 37 -15.75 -10.11 5.64
N ARG A 38 -16.02 -9.54 6.82
CA ARG A 38 -17.06 -10.03 7.73
C ARG A 38 -18.49 -9.89 7.19
N SER A 39 -18.72 -8.98 6.25
CA SER A 39 -20.03 -8.82 5.60
C SER A 39 -20.31 -9.86 4.51
N LEU A 40 -19.32 -10.68 4.13
CA LEU A 40 -19.50 -11.71 3.12
C LEU A 40 -20.15 -12.96 3.74
N ASP A 41 -21.10 -13.55 3.02
CA ASP A 41 -21.80 -14.78 3.48
C ASP A 41 -20.86 -15.98 3.67
N ILE A 42 -19.75 -15.99 2.93
CA ILE A 42 -18.74 -17.04 2.98
C ILE A 42 -17.34 -16.44 3.16
N PRO A 43 -16.45 -17.08 3.95
CA PRO A 43 -15.06 -16.63 4.07
C PRO A 43 -14.37 -16.64 2.69
N PRO A 44 -13.75 -15.53 2.24
CA PRO A 44 -13.14 -15.44 0.92
C PRO A 44 -11.75 -16.12 0.85
N VAL A 45 -11.26 -16.34 -0.38
CA VAL A 45 -9.82 -16.54 -0.61
C VAL A 45 -9.17 -15.16 -0.63
N LEU A 46 -8.21 -14.93 0.26
CA LEU A 46 -7.52 -13.66 0.41
C LEU A 46 -6.25 -13.66 -0.45
N ILE A 47 -6.06 -12.65 -1.30
CA ILE A 47 -4.88 -12.53 -2.17
C ILE A 47 -4.36 -11.10 -2.09
N GLY A 48 -3.07 -10.95 -1.79
CA GLY A 48 -2.47 -9.63 -1.60
C GLY A 48 -1.01 -9.58 -2.02
N HIS A 49 -0.59 -8.45 -2.56
CA HIS A 49 0.79 -8.18 -2.99
C HIS A 49 1.40 -7.02 -2.18
N SER A 50 2.69 -7.08 -1.86
CA SER A 50 3.40 -6.02 -1.11
C SER A 50 2.68 -5.69 0.21
N LEU A 51 2.24 -4.44 0.45
CA LEU A 51 1.42 -4.07 1.61
C LEU A 51 0.13 -4.90 1.70
N GLY A 52 -0.50 -5.19 0.56
CA GLY A 52 -1.67 -6.07 0.51
C GLY A 52 -1.37 -7.49 1.00
N GLY A 53 -0.14 -7.98 0.80
CA GLY A 53 0.29 -9.26 1.35
C GLY A 53 0.31 -9.27 2.87
N LEU A 54 0.79 -8.18 3.49
CA LEU A 54 0.74 -8.00 4.95
C LEU A 54 -0.70 -7.91 5.47
N MET A 55 -1.58 -7.18 4.78
CA MET A 55 -3.01 -7.13 5.13
C MET A 55 -3.66 -8.51 5.07
N VAL A 56 -3.37 -9.29 4.03
CA VAL A 56 -3.87 -10.65 3.88
C VAL A 56 -3.36 -11.57 4.99
N GLN A 57 -2.08 -11.47 5.37
CA GLN A 57 -1.53 -12.20 6.50
C GLN A 57 -2.27 -11.87 7.80
N HIS A 58 -2.51 -10.58 8.06
CA HIS A 58 -3.25 -10.14 9.24
C HIS A 58 -4.70 -10.66 9.25
N LEU A 59 -5.47 -10.44 8.19
CA LEU A 59 -6.87 -10.89 8.09
C LEU A 59 -6.99 -12.42 8.20
N PHE A 60 -6.06 -13.16 7.60
CA PHE A 60 -6.04 -14.62 7.71
C PHE A 60 -5.71 -15.09 9.13
N SER A 61 -4.83 -14.39 9.86
CA SER A 61 -4.54 -14.69 11.27
C SER A 61 -5.76 -14.55 12.18
N LEU A 62 -6.73 -13.70 11.80
CA LEU A 62 -8.00 -13.52 12.47
C LEU A 62 -9.07 -14.56 12.07
N GLY A 63 -8.72 -15.53 11.22
CA GLY A 63 -9.66 -16.55 10.73
C GLY A 63 -10.66 -16.05 9.68
N LEU A 64 -10.40 -14.90 9.05
CA LEU A 64 -11.34 -14.24 8.13
C LEU A 64 -11.26 -14.76 6.68
N GLY A 65 -10.36 -15.69 6.37
CA GLY A 65 -10.23 -16.25 5.03
C GLY A 65 -10.28 -17.77 5.03
N ARG A 66 -10.77 -18.37 3.95
CA ARG A 66 -10.71 -19.83 3.72
C ARG A 66 -9.33 -20.30 3.25
N ALA A 67 -8.58 -19.39 2.63
CA ALA A 67 -7.21 -19.56 2.17
C ALA A 67 -6.58 -18.18 1.96
N ALA A 68 -5.25 -18.11 1.99
CA ALA A 68 -4.50 -16.87 1.79
C ALA A 68 -3.31 -17.06 0.85
N VAL A 69 -3.07 -16.09 -0.02
CA VAL A 69 -1.90 -15.98 -0.90
C VAL A 69 -1.26 -14.61 -0.70
N ALA A 70 -0.03 -14.59 -0.19
CA ALA A 70 0.76 -13.38 0.00
C ALA A 70 1.91 -13.34 -1.02
N LEU A 71 1.91 -12.35 -1.91
CA LEU A 71 2.89 -12.18 -2.98
C LEU A 71 3.87 -11.07 -2.60
N ALA A 72 5.15 -11.42 -2.43
CA ALA A 72 6.19 -10.49 -1.98
C ALA A 72 5.71 -9.59 -0.82
N PRO A 73 5.16 -10.16 0.27
CA PRO A 73 4.56 -9.38 1.32
C PRO A 73 5.59 -8.51 2.05
N MET A 74 5.10 -7.37 2.51
CA MET A 74 5.76 -6.58 3.54
C MET A 74 5.96 -7.43 4.83
N PRO A 75 7.13 -7.38 5.52
CA PRO A 75 7.34 -8.13 6.76
C PRO A 75 6.36 -7.72 7.87
N ALA A 76 5.95 -8.67 8.71
CA ALA A 76 4.95 -8.46 9.77
C ALA A 76 5.53 -8.02 11.13
N ASP A 77 6.84 -8.19 11.33
CA ASP A 77 7.54 -8.16 12.62
C ASP A 77 8.19 -6.82 12.98
N GLY A 78 7.60 -5.70 12.55
CA GLY A 78 8.11 -4.38 12.95
C GLY A 78 9.51 -4.03 12.40
N ALA A 79 10.09 -4.86 11.52
CA ALA A 79 11.28 -4.54 10.72
C ALA A 79 11.10 -3.30 9.80
N TRP A 80 9.93 -2.67 9.84
CA TRP A 80 9.64 -1.30 9.38
C TRP A 80 10.33 -0.20 10.18
N GLN A 81 10.67 -0.46 11.46
CA GLN A 81 11.38 0.50 12.30
C GLN A 81 12.85 0.66 11.86
N ASP A 82 13.41 -0.36 11.21
CA ASP A 82 14.70 -0.30 10.56
C ASP A 82 14.58 -0.97 9.18
N PRO A 83 13.93 -0.30 8.20
CA PRO A 83 13.86 -0.86 6.87
C PRO A 83 15.29 -1.15 6.46
N PRO A 84 15.63 -2.33 5.90
CA PRO A 84 16.98 -2.58 5.42
C PRO A 84 17.37 -1.34 4.64
N ARG A 85 18.50 -0.71 4.98
CA ARG A 85 18.92 0.63 4.50
C ARG A 85 18.82 0.81 2.96
N ASN A 86 18.59 -0.29 2.24
CA ASN A 86 18.58 -0.48 0.81
C ASN A 86 17.20 -0.76 0.20
N GLY A 87 16.11 -0.83 0.98
CA GLY A 87 14.79 -1.29 0.50
C GLY A 87 13.86 -0.18 0.01
N PHE A 88 13.30 0.63 0.91
CA PHE A 88 12.31 1.68 0.57
C PHE A 88 12.87 3.11 0.65
N ARG A 89 13.90 3.33 1.48
CA ARG A 89 14.68 4.57 1.52
C ARG A 89 15.45 4.80 0.20
N SER A 90 16.04 3.74 -0.34
CA SER A 90 16.68 3.73 -1.67
C SER A 90 15.69 3.98 -2.81
N LEU A 91 14.43 3.57 -2.64
CA LEU A 91 13.35 3.84 -3.58
C LEU A 91 12.77 5.26 -3.44
N GLY A 92 13.29 6.07 -2.51
CA GLY A 92 12.85 7.45 -2.25
C GLY A 92 11.38 7.57 -1.85
N LEU A 93 10.80 6.50 -1.29
CA LEU A 93 9.40 6.43 -0.84
C LEU A 93 9.21 6.92 0.59
N THR A 94 10.29 7.27 1.28
CA THR A 94 10.29 7.92 2.59
C THR A 94 10.90 9.30 2.45
N GLY A 95 10.12 10.36 2.65
CA GLY A 95 10.62 11.73 2.64
C GLY A 95 11.74 11.92 3.68
N SER A 96 12.78 12.64 3.31
CA SER A 96 13.81 13.13 4.24
C SER A 96 13.43 14.54 4.71
N GLY A 97 13.20 14.70 6.02
CA GLY A 97 12.85 15.97 6.65
C GLY A 97 11.45 15.98 7.27
N ASP A 98 11.14 17.05 7.99
CA ASP A 98 9.88 17.33 8.74
C ASP A 98 8.62 17.44 7.85
N HIS A 99 8.70 16.91 6.63
CA HIS A 99 7.64 16.83 5.66
C HIS A 99 6.75 15.62 5.98
N ARG A 100 5.86 15.82 6.94
CA ARG A 100 4.66 15.00 7.10
C ARG A 100 3.76 15.21 5.88
N GLY A 101 3.96 14.43 4.83
CA GLY A 101 3.10 14.51 3.66
C GLY A 101 3.51 13.63 2.48
N PHE A 102 2.50 13.32 1.65
CA PHE A 102 2.59 12.70 0.35
C PHE A 102 3.71 13.30 -0.51
N VAL A 103 4.71 12.48 -0.88
CA VAL A 103 5.71 12.85 -1.88
C VAL A 103 5.25 12.28 -3.23
N PRO A 104 4.76 13.11 -4.17
CA PRO A 104 4.40 12.63 -5.50
C PRO A 104 5.63 12.02 -6.16
N LEU A 105 5.56 10.73 -6.47
CA LEU A 105 6.67 10.02 -7.10
C LEU A 105 6.88 10.54 -8.53
N PRO A 106 8.06 11.07 -8.90
CA PRO A 106 8.37 11.44 -10.27
C PRO A 106 8.21 10.25 -11.22
N ARG A 107 7.80 10.50 -12.47
CA ARG A 107 7.63 9.44 -13.49
C ARG A 107 8.87 8.56 -13.67
N SER A 108 10.04 9.19 -13.69
CA SER A 108 11.33 8.50 -13.80
C SER A 108 11.57 7.54 -12.64
N GLN A 109 11.20 7.95 -11.42
CA GLN A 109 11.31 7.14 -10.22
C GLN A 109 10.25 6.04 -10.18
N PHE A 110 9.01 6.30 -10.62
CA PHE A 110 8.01 5.24 -10.79
C PHE A 110 8.49 4.15 -11.75
N ARG A 111 9.05 4.54 -12.90
CA ARG A 111 9.62 3.58 -13.84
C ARG A 111 10.76 2.80 -13.20
N HIS A 112 11.68 3.46 -12.52
CA HIS A 112 12.81 2.78 -11.88
C HIS A 112 12.38 1.82 -10.77
N THR A 113 11.33 2.14 -10.02
CA THR A 113 10.91 1.39 -8.83
C THR A 113 9.87 0.31 -9.13
N PHE A 114 8.85 0.62 -9.93
CA PHE A 114 7.66 -0.24 -10.13
C PHE A 114 7.54 -0.81 -11.54
N ALA A 115 8.11 -0.13 -12.54
CA ALA A 115 7.94 -0.48 -13.95
C ALA A 115 9.31 -0.58 -14.67
N ASN A 116 10.31 -1.15 -13.99
CA ASN A 116 11.70 -1.16 -14.44
C ASN A 116 11.99 -2.20 -15.52
N THR A 117 11.10 -3.17 -15.68
CA THR A 117 11.20 -4.27 -16.65
C THR A 117 10.40 -4.04 -17.93
N VAL A 118 9.70 -2.91 -18.04
CA VAL A 118 8.87 -2.56 -19.21
C VAL A 118 9.45 -1.37 -19.98
N GLY A 119 9.02 -1.22 -21.24
CA GLY A 119 9.36 -0.08 -22.08
C GLY A 119 8.80 1.24 -21.55
N GLU A 120 9.31 2.36 -22.07
CA GLU A 120 8.96 3.71 -21.60
C GLU A 120 7.47 4.03 -21.79
N ASP A 121 6.89 3.65 -22.93
CA ASP A 121 5.46 3.89 -23.22
C ASP A 121 4.55 3.14 -22.25
N GLU A 122 4.88 1.89 -21.93
CA GLU A 122 4.12 1.10 -20.97
C GLU A 122 4.31 1.62 -19.54
N ALA A 123 5.54 1.99 -19.15
CA ALA A 123 5.78 2.63 -17.87
C ALA A 123 4.99 3.94 -17.73
N ALA A 124 4.92 4.76 -18.80
CA ALA A 124 4.15 6.00 -18.82
C ALA A 124 2.64 5.73 -18.77
N ARG A 125 2.16 4.67 -19.42
CA ARG A 125 0.76 4.22 -19.34
C ARG A 125 0.41 3.76 -17.93
N LEU A 126 1.24 2.89 -17.33
CA LEU A 126 1.06 2.42 -15.96
C LEU A 126 1.07 3.57 -14.95
N PHE A 127 2.00 4.53 -15.10
CA PHE A 127 2.02 5.74 -14.27
C PHE A 127 0.71 6.54 -14.35
N ARG A 128 0.10 6.63 -15.54
CA ARG A 128 -1.18 7.35 -15.70
C ARG A 128 -2.34 6.62 -15.02
N LEU A 129 -2.34 5.29 -15.07
CA LEU A 129 -3.43 4.45 -14.57
C LEU A 129 -3.35 4.20 -13.06
N GLN A 130 -2.13 4.13 -12.51
CA GLN A 130 -1.93 3.77 -11.12
C GLN A 130 -1.81 5.00 -10.22
N GLN A 131 -2.56 4.96 -9.12
CA GLN A 131 -2.24 5.76 -7.95
C GLN A 131 -1.16 5.03 -7.17
N VAL A 132 -0.05 5.72 -6.95
CA VAL A 132 0.97 5.29 -6.01
C VAL A 132 0.85 6.21 -4.80
N VAL A 133 0.03 5.81 -3.85
CA VAL A 133 -0.12 6.51 -2.56
C VAL A 133 0.75 5.78 -1.55
N PHE A 134 1.82 6.43 -1.11
CA PHE A 134 2.63 5.95 0.00
C PHE A 134 2.65 7.02 1.09
N GLN A 135 1.89 6.79 2.15
CA GLN A 135 2.18 7.35 3.45
C GLN A 135 1.99 6.25 4.49
N LEU A 136 3.10 5.65 4.95
CA LEU A 136 3.09 4.75 6.09
C LEU A 136 3.51 5.59 7.30
N SER A 137 2.54 6.14 8.02
CA SER A 137 2.77 6.64 9.37
C SER A 137 3.16 5.43 10.25
N ALA A 138 4.26 5.56 11.01
CA ALA A 138 4.92 4.47 11.71
C ALA A 138 4.00 3.66 12.63
N PHE A 139 4.25 2.35 12.70
CA PHE A 139 3.69 1.43 13.69
C PHE A 139 4.05 1.88 15.12
N PRO A 140 3.08 2.08 16.03
CA PRO A 140 3.35 1.85 17.44
C PRO A 140 3.55 0.34 17.60
N GLY A 141 4.61 -0.06 18.31
CA GLY A 141 4.95 -1.47 18.51
C GLY A 141 3.77 -2.27 19.05
N ILE A 142 3.46 -3.38 18.37
CA ILE A 142 2.53 -4.38 18.86
C ILE A 142 3.30 -5.20 19.89
N GLY A 143 3.14 -4.84 21.16
CA GLY A 143 3.53 -5.64 22.32
C GLY A 143 2.34 -6.44 22.85
#